data_AF-A0A554W0N1-F1
#
_entry.id   AF-A0A554W0N1-F1
#
_cell.length_a   1.000
_cell.length_b   1.000
_cell.length_c   1.000
_cell.angle_alpha   90.00
_cell.angle_beta   90.00
_cell.angle_gamma   90.00
#
_symmetry.space_group_name_H-M   'P 1'
#
loop_
_entity.id
_entity.type
_entity.pdbx_description
1 polymer ?
#
loop_
_entity_poly.entity_id
_entity_poly.type
_entity_poly.pdbx_seq_one_letter_code
_entity_poly.pdbx_strand_id
1 'polypeptide(L)'
;MNRSQLAHFMKLSEDPEATLTAASTDDLGIIVDALYRNLDTPKPVFGAQDWYDLATEELARRTSSAASDSYGAASSPDAYGAA
;
A
#
# COMPACT_ATOMS: atom_id res chain seq x y z
N MET A 1 -6.27 -9.24 -10.38
CA MET A 1 -7.72 -9.08 -10.07
C MET A 1 -8.44 -8.43 -11.26
N ASN A 2 -9.66 -8.87 -11.62
CA ASN A 2 -10.49 -8.24 -12.67
C ASN A 2 -11.56 -7.30 -12.08
N ARG A 3 -12.24 -6.50 -12.92
CA ARG A 3 -13.22 -5.48 -12.46
C ARG A 3 -14.35 -6.04 -11.59
N SER A 4 -14.90 -7.20 -11.94
CA SER A 4 -16.00 -7.80 -11.16
C SER A 4 -15.51 -8.31 -9.81
N GLN A 5 -14.31 -8.88 -9.76
CA GLN A 5 -13.66 -9.29 -8.51
C GLN A 5 -13.36 -8.09 -7.62
N LEU A 6 -12.84 -7.00 -8.20
CA LEU A 6 -12.57 -5.75 -7.48
C LEU A 6 -13.85 -5.16 -6.87
N ALA A 7 -14.93 -5.07 -7.66
CA ALA A 7 -16.21 -4.58 -7.15
C ALA A 7 -16.78 -5.45 -6.03
N HIS A 8 -16.60 -6.76 -6.12
CA HIS A 8 -17.03 -7.68 -5.06
C HIS A 8 -16.18 -7.53 -3.79
N PHE A 9 -14.87 -7.45 -3.95
CA PHE A 9 -13.92 -7.21 -2.86
C PHE A 9 -14.24 -5.91 -2.10
N MET A 10 -14.40 -4.80 -2.82
CA MET A 10 -14.73 -3.49 -2.21
C MET A 10 -16.08 -3.50 -1.51
N LYS A 11 -17.05 -4.27 -2.01
CA LYS A 11 -18.39 -4.38 -1.41
C LYS A 11 -18.41 -5.23 -0.14
N LEU A 12 -17.53 -6.24 -0.04
CA LEU A 12 -17.47 -7.14 1.11
C LEU A 12 -16.64 -6.59 2.27
N SER A 13 -15.81 -5.60 2.01
CA SER A 13 -15.02 -4.94 3.04
C SER A 13 -15.85 -3.85 3.73
N GLU A 14 -16.01 -3.99 5.05
CA GLU A 14 -16.67 -2.98 5.90
C GLU A 14 -15.71 -1.83 6.25
N ASP A 15 -14.41 -2.10 6.25
CA ASP A 15 -13.35 -1.15 6.57
C ASP A 15 -12.20 -1.29 5.53
N PRO A 16 -12.11 -0.36 4.57
CA PRO A 16 -11.06 -0.34 3.56
C PRO A 16 -9.65 -0.27 4.15
N GLU A 17 -9.42 0.56 5.17
CA GLU A 17 -8.09 0.76 5.77
C GLU A 17 -7.61 -0.52 6.47
N ALA A 18 -8.47 -1.12 7.29
CA ALA A 18 -8.14 -2.37 7.97
C ALA A 18 -7.90 -3.50 6.96
N THR A 19 -8.69 -3.56 5.89
CA THR A 19 -8.55 -4.57 4.83
C THR A 19 -7.24 -4.44 4.08
N LEU A 20 -6.85 -3.21 3.70
CA LEU A 20 -5.61 -2.94 2.99
C LEU A 20 -4.39 -3.18 3.88
N THR A 21 -4.46 -2.81 5.15
CA THR A 21 -3.38 -3.04 6.13
C THR A 21 -3.16 -4.54 6.36
N ALA A 22 -4.22 -5.35 6.37
CA ALA A 22 -4.12 -6.79 6.55
C ALA A 22 -3.62 -7.55 5.30
N ALA A 23 -3.67 -6.93 4.12
CA ALA A 23 -3.21 -7.54 2.87
C ALA A 23 -1.68 -7.70 2.86
N SER A 24 -1.19 -8.73 2.16
CA SER A 24 0.25 -8.85 1.89
C SER A 24 0.72 -7.75 0.94
N THR A 25 2.02 -7.45 0.88
CA THR A 25 2.55 -6.43 -0.04
C THR A 25 2.29 -6.79 -1.51
N ASP A 26 2.37 -8.08 -1.85
CA ASP A 26 2.08 -8.55 -3.21
C ASP A 26 0.60 -8.37 -3.55
N ASP A 27 -0.31 -8.76 -2.63
CA ASP A 27 -1.74 -8.57 -2.83
C ASP A 27 -2.11 -7.09 -2.93
N LEU A 28 -1.48 -6.24 -2.12
CA LEU A 28 -1.66 -4.80 -2.17
C LEU A 28 -1.25 -4.23 -3.53
N GLY A 29 -0.13 -4.70 -4.11
CA GLY A 29 0.27 -4.35 -5.47
C GLY A 29 -0.78 -4.75 -6.52
N ILE A 30 -1.36 -5.95 -6.40
CA ILE A 30 -2.43 -6.42 -7.29
C ILE A 30 -3.70 -5.57 -7.15
N ILE A 31 -4.03 -5.15 -5.92
CA ILE A 31 -5.19 -4.29 -5.62
C ILE A 31 -4.99 -2.90 -6.24
N VAL A 32 -3.83 -2.27 -6.03
CA VAL A 32 -3.48 -0.96 -6.58
C VAL A 32 -3.55 -0.97 -8.11
N ASP A 33 -2.95 -1.98 -8.76
CA ASP A 33 -2.99 -2.10 -10.23
C ASP A 33 -4.42 -2.28 -10.76
N ALA A 34 -5.25 -3.08 -10.07
CA ALA A 34 -6.63 -3.28 -10.47
C ALA A 34 -7.49 -2.02 -10.29
N LEU A 35 -7.25 -1.25 -9.22
CA LEU A 35 -7.90 0.04 -8.96
C LEU A 35 -7.50 1.08 -10.01
N TYR A 36 -6.20 1.20 -10.33
CA TYR A 36 -5.71 2.08 -11.39
C TYR A 36 -6.39 1.79 -12.74
N ARG A 37 -6.39 0.52 -13.16
CA ARG A 37 -7.08 0.10 -14.39
C ARG A 37 -8.59 0.33 -14.34
N ASN A 38 -9.20 0.31 -13.16
CA ASN A 38 -10.62 0.57 -13.01
C ASN A 38 -10.96 2.06 -13.13
N LEU A 39 -10.11 2.94 -12.58
CA LEU A 39 -10.22 4.39 -12.67
C LEU A 39 -10.07 4.90 -14.10
N ASP A 40 -9.27 4.21 -14.93
CA ASP A 40 -9.11 4.51 -16.36
C ASP A 40 -10.34 4.11 -17.22
N THR A 41 -11.40 3.56 -16.63
CA THR A 41 -12.63 3.22 -17.36
C THR A 41 -13.64 4.38 -17.35
N PRO A 42 -14.50 4.53 -18.37
CA PRO A 42 -15.55 5.58 -18.38
C PRO A 42 -16.56 5.49 -17.23
N LYS A 43 -16.63 4.36 -16.52
CA LYS A 43 -17.55 4.08 -15.41
C LYS A 43 -16.81 3.29 -14.32
N PRO A 44 -15.96 3.95 -13.52
CA PRO A 44 -15.25 3.30 -12.43
C PRO A 44 -16.23 2.74 -11.40
N VAL A 45 -15.75 1.79 -10.58
CA VAL A 45 -16.52 1.29 -9.44
C VAL A 45 -16.64 2.42 -8.42
N PHE A 46 -17.82 2.53 -7.79
CA PHE A 46 -18.05 3.54 -6.76
C PHE A 46 -17.04 3.37 -5.60
N GLY A 47 -16.43 4.46 -5.17
CA GLY A 47 -15.39 4.46 -4.13
C GLY A 47 -14.01 3.97 -4.59
N ALA A 48 -13.81 3.66 -5.88
CA ALA A 48 -12.51 3.18 -6.37
C ALA A 48 -11.38 4.21 -6.18
N GLN A 49 -11.71 5.51 -6.20
CA GLN A 49 -10.74 6.57 -5.94
C GLN A 49 -10.24 6.51 -4.50
N ASP A 50 -11.15 6.53 -3.52
CA ASP A 50 -10.80 6.47 -2.10
C ASP A 50 -10.00 5.22 -1.76
N TRP A 51 -10.39 4.07 -2.32
CA TRP A 51 -9.66 2.82 -2.17
C TRP A 51 -8.25 2.86 -2.79
N TYR A 52 -8.09 3.55 -3.93
CA TYR A 52 -6.80 3.69 -4.59
C TYR A 52 -5.86 4.58 -3.78
N ASP A 53 -6.37 5.68 -3.24
CA ASP A 53 -5.59 6.61 -2.43
C ASP A 53 -5.09 5.93 -1.14
N LEU A 54 -5.97 5.20 -0.44
CA LEU A 54 -5.58 4.42 0.74
C LEU A 54 -4.57 3.31 0.42
N ALA A 55 -4.77 2.57 -0.67
CA ALA A 55 -3.91 1.45 -1.03
C ALA A 55 -2.51 1.93 -1.46
N THR A 56 -2.42 3.05 -2.17
CA THR A 56 -1.14 3.65 -2.57
C THR A 56 -0.41 4.26 -1.38
N GLU A 57 -1.13 4.89 -0.44
CA GLU A 57 -0.54 5.38 0.81
C GLU A 57 0.07 4.23 1.62
N GLU A 58 -0.68 3.14 1.82
CA GLU A 58 -0.19 1.97 2.56
C GLU A 58 1.01 1.32 1.86
N LEU A 59 0.99 1.22 0.52
CA LEU A 59 2.13 0.69 -0.23
C LEU A 59 3.38 1.57 -0.06
N ALA A 60 3.22 2.89 -0.16
CA ALA A 60 4.31 3.85 0.05
C ALA A 60 4.87 3.79 1.48
N ARG A 61 4.00 3.62 2.49
CA ARG A 61 4.38 3.43 3.89
C ARG A 61 5.27 2.20 4.07
N ARG A 62 4.90 1.07 3.45
CA ARG A 62 5.69 -0.18 3.50
C ARG A 62 7.03 -0.05 2.81
N THR A 63 7.08 0.59 1.63
CA THR A 63 8.34 0.83 0.92
C THR A 63 9.27 1.75 1.71
N SER A 64 8.73 2.78 2.36
CA SER A 64 9.51 3.72 3.18
C SER A 64 10.01 3.07 4.48
N SER A 65 9.22 2.19 5.09
CA SER A 65 9.65 1.41 6.27
C SER A 65 10.80 0.47 5.91
N ALA A 66 10.71 -0.25 4.78
CA ALA A 66 11.78 -1.13 4.31
C ALA A 66 13.08 -0.36 3.98
N ALA A 67 12.97 0.88 3.51
CA ALA A 67 14.12 1.75 3.30
C ALA A 67 14.76 2.19 4.64
N SER A 68 13.96 2.46 5.67
CA SER A 68 14.45 2.88 6.98
C SER A 68 15.30 1.80 7.66
N ASP A 69 14.93 0.53 7.49
CA ASP A 69 15.70 -0.62 8.00
C ASP A 69 17.05 -0.80 7.30
N SER A 70 17.20 -0.29 6.07
CA SER A 70 18.44 -0.41 5.28
C SER A 70 19.43 0.74 5.47
N TYR A 71 19.00 1.88 6.02
CA TYR A 71 19.89 3.01 6.36
C TYR A 71 20.42 2.99 7.81
N GLY A 72 20.01 2.03 8.64
CA GLY A 72 20.39 1.95 10.06
C GLY A 72 21.73 1.25 10.39
N ALA A 73 22.39 0.61 9.44
CA ALA A 73 23.58 -0.22 9.71
C ALA A 73 24.93 0.49 9.49
N ALA A 74 24.95 1.72 8.96
CA ALA A 74 26.18 2.45 8.67
C ALA A 74 26.20 3.81 9.38
N SER A 75 26.22 3.78 10.71
CA SER A 75 26.66 4.92 11.53
C SER A 75 27.33 4.40 12.79
N SER A 76 28.46 3.72 12.61
CA SER A 76 29.51 3.74 13.61
C SER A 76 30.73 4.44 12.99
N PRO A 77 30.99 5.69 13.38
CA PRO A 77 32.35 6.21 13.39
C PRO A 77 32.71 6.60 14.82
N ASP A 78 33.62 5.79 15.37
CA ASP A 78 34.71 6.18 16.25
C ASP A 78 34.40 6.92 17.56
N ALA A 79 34.56 6.16 18.64
CA ALA A 79 35.41 6.47 19.79
C ALA A 79 35.98 7.90 19.83
N TYR A 80 35.29 8.81 20.53
CA TYR A 80 35.88 10.04 21.06
C TYR A 80 35.57 10.19 22.56
N GLY A 81 36.63 10.08 23.38
CA GLY A 81 36.74 10.57 24.76
C GLY A 81 36.02 9.74 25.83
N ALA A 82 36.49 9.63 27.07
CA ALA A 82 37.59 10.22 27.79
C ALA A 82 37.64 9.56 29.18
N ALA A 83 38.83 9.29 29.72
CA ALA A 83 39.22 9.51 31.13
C ALA A 83 40.65 9.00 31.36
#